data_AF-A0A784PJ15-F1
#
_entry.id   AF-A0A784PJ15-F1
#
_cell.length_a   1.000
_cell.length_b   1.000
_cell.length_c   1.000
_cell.angle_alpha   90.00
_cell.angle_beta   90.00
_cell.angle_gamma   90.00
#
_symmetry.space_group_name_H-M   'P 1'
#
loop_
_entity.id
_entity.type
_entity.pdbx_description
1 polymer ?
#
loop_
_entity_poly.entity_id
_entity_poly.type
_entity_poly.pdbx_seq_one_letter_code
_entity_poly.pdbx_strand_id
1 'polypeptide(L)'
;AEKFAALKREQALPLAINPNSDQYLEERLQLLDEQLATVTRLAKDNELPDAILTESGLKITPLDAAVPDRAQALIDQTSQLLPRIKITELLMDVDDWTGFSRHFTHLKDGAEAKDRTLLLSAILGDAINLGLTKMAESSPGLTYAKLSWLQAWH
;
A
#
# COMPACT_ATOMS: atom_id res chain seq x y z
N ALA A 1 -21.02 24.67 -18.34
CA ALA A 1 -19.88 24.75 -19.27
C ALA A 1 -19.32 26.18 -19.40
N GLU A 2 -20.17 27.21 -19.54
CA GLU A 2 -19.74 28.61 -19.74
C GLU A 2 -18.89 29.19 -18.58
N LYS A 3 -19.25 28.90 -17.32
CA LYS A 3 -18.50 29.39 -16.15
C LYS A 3 -17.06 28.87 -16.09
N PHE A 4 -16.83 27.61 -16.44
CA PHE A 4 -15.49 27.03 -16.51
C PHE A 4 -14.66 27.64 -17.64
N ALA A 5 -15.29 27.84 -18.82
CA ALA A 5 -14.63 28.47 -19.95
C ALA A 5 -14.24 29.93 -19.68
N ALA A 6 -15.09 30.69 -18.95
CA ALA A 6 -14.79 32.05 -18.51
C ALA A 6 -13.60 32.08 -17.52
N LEU A 7 -13.67 31.27 -16.45
CA LEU A 7 -12.60 31.18 -15.44
C LEU A 7 -11.25 30.74 -16.04
N LYS A 8 -11.27 29.82 -17.01
CA LYS A 8 -10.06 29.38 -17.73
C LYS A 8 -9.48 30.50 -18.60
N ARG A 9 -10.33 31.31 -19.24
CA ARG A 9 -9.90 32.42 -20.10
C ARG A 9 -9.33 33.59 -19.29
N GLU A 10 -9.87 33.82 -18.10
CA GLU A 10 -9.45 34.85 -17.14
C GLU A 10 -8.28 34.41 -16.23
N GLN A 11 -7.78 33.17 -16.38
CA GLN A 11 -6.78 32.55 -15.48
C GLN A 11 -7.17 32.61 -13.99
N ALA A 12 -8.47 32.69 -13.68
CA ALA A 12 -9.02 32.82 -12.33
C ALA A 12 -9.51 31.48 -11.76
N LEU A 13 -9.00 30.36 -12.26
CA LEU A 13 -9.31 29.06 -11.69
C LEU A 13 -8.75 29.00 -10.27
N PRO A 14 -9.55 28.60 -9.26
CA PRO A 14 -9.12 28.55 -7.86
C PRO A 14 -8.25 27.32 -7.62
N LEU A 15 -7.09 27.28 -8.27
CA LEU A 15 -6.09 26.25 -8.15
C LEU A 15 -5.02 26.73 -7.17
N ALA A 16 -4.61 25.86 -6.25
CA ALA A 16 -3.54 26.13 -5.30
C ALA A 16 -2.13 26.13 -5.95
N ILE A 17 -2.06 25.96 -7.27
CA ILE A 17 -0.84 25.85 -8.06
C ILE A 17 -0.90 26.81 -9.24
N ASN A 18 0.27 27.16 -9.77
CA ASN A 18 0.35 27.95 -10.99
C ASN A 18 -0.33 27.19 -12.16
N PRO A 19 -1.38 27.77 -12.78
CA PRO A 19 -2.10 27.11 -13.88
C PRO A 19 -1.31 27.12 -15.20
N ASN A 20 -0.20 27.86 -15.29
CA ASN A 20 0.73 27.81 -16.41
C ASN A 20 1.64 26.58 -16.26
N SER A 21 1.50 25.62 -17.18
CA SER A 21 2.24 24.35 -17.12
C SER A 21 3.75 24.54 -17.12
N ASP A 22 4.26 25.45 -17.93
CA ASP A 22 5.70 25.59 -18.14
C ASP A 22 6.36 26.22 -16.90
N GLN A 23 5.73 27.26 -16.36
CA GLN A 23 6.16 27.89 -15.11
C GLN A 23 6.02 26.95 -13.92
N TYR A 24 4.91 26.22 -13.82
CA TYR A 24 4.73 25.23 -12.76
C TYR A 24 5.81 24.15 -12.81
N LEU A 25 6.12 23.62 -13.99
CA LEU A 25 7.17 22.61 -14.15
C LEU A 25 8.55 23.16 -13.80
N GLU A 26 8.86 24.39 -14.22
CA GLU A 26 10.12 25.07 -13.87
C GLU A 26 10.25 25.23 -12.35
N GLU A 27 9.22 25.75 -11.68
CA GLU A 27 9.15 25.88 -10.22
C GLU A 27 9.32 24.53 -9.51
N ARG A 28 8.67 23.46 -10.00
CA ARG A 28 8.77 22.11 -9.42
C ARG A 28 10.15 21.48 -9.62
N LEU A 29 10.78 21.70 -10.76
CA LEU A 29 12.14 21.22 -11.04
C LEU A 29 13.16 21.94 -10.18
N GLN A 30 13.04 23.26 -10.03
CA GLN A 30 13.91 24.03 -9.16
C GLN A 30 13.76 23.58 -7.70
N LEU A 31 12.53 23.43 -7.22
CA LEU A 31 12.29 22.92 -5.86
C LEU A 31 12.87 21.51 -5.68
N LEU A 32 12.72 20.63 -6.67
CA LEU A 32 13.30 19.29 -6.62
C LEU A 32 14.83 19.34 -6.49
N ASP A 33 15.50 20.19 -7.27
CA ASP A 33 16.95 20.36 -7.23
C ASP A 33 17.43 20.87 -5.85
N GLU A 34 16.74 21.88 -5.30
CA GLU A 34 17.01 22.41 -3.96
C GLU A 34 16.83 21.33 -2.86
N GLN A 35 15.79 20.51 -2.96
CA GLN A 35 15.55 19.43 -2.01
C GLN A 35 16.57 18.30 -2.17
N LEU A 36 16.95 17.94 -3.39
CA LEU A 36 17.99 16.93 -3.65
C LEU A 36 19.36 17.37 -3.15
N ALA A 37 19.74 18.64 -3.34
CA ALA A 37 20.96 19.19 -2.79
C ALA A 37 20.96 19.13 -1.25
N THR A 38 19.82 19.47 -0.63
CA THR A 38 19.64 19.39 0.82
C THR A 38 19.78 17.96 1.33
N VAL A 39 19.06 17.01 0.72
CA VAL A 39 19.11 15.58 1.06
C VAL A 39 20.52 15.03 0.87
N THR A 40 21.22 15.40 -0.21
CA THR A 40 22.59 14.93 -0.47
C THR A 40 23.56 15.39 0.62
N ARG A 41 23.45 16.66 1.05
CA ARG A 41 24.26 17.19 2.16
C ARG A 41 23.97 16.43 3.46
N LEU A 42 22.70 16.32 3.84
CA LEU A 42 22.29 15.62 5.07
C LEU A 42 22.67 14.14 5.04
N ALA A 43 22.56 13.46 3.89
CA ALA A 43 22.94 12.06 3.73
C ALA A 43 24.44 11.86 3.95
N LYS A 44 25.27 12.77 3.42
CA LYS A 44 26.73 12.72 3.58
C LYS A 44 27.15 12.89 5.04
N ASP A 45 26.48 13.77 5.76
CA ASP A 45 26.78 14.08 7.17
C ASP A 45 26.04 13.13 8.14
N ASN A 46 25.27 12.17 7.61
CA ASN A 46 24.43 11.24 8.37
C ASN A 46 23.39 11.93 9.26
N GLU A 47 22.87 13.06 8.79
CA GLU A 47 21.90 13.95 9.45
C GLU A 47 20.49 13.87 8.83
N LEU A 48 20.23 12.88 7.97
CA LEU A 48 18.89 12.69 7.43
C LEU A 48 17.90 12.37 8.57
N PRO A 49 16.75 13.07 8.63
CA PRO A 49 15.72 12.73 9.61
C PRO A 49 15.14 11.35 9.28
N ASP A 50 15.06 10.50 10.29
CA ASP A 50 14.47 9.15 10.21
C ASP A 50 15.00 8.27 9.06
N ALA A 51 16.21 8.54 8.57
CA ALA A 51 16.82 7.75 7.51
C ALA A 51 18.36 7.80 7.57
N ILE A 52 18.99 6.73 7.11
CA ILE A 52 20.44 6.59 6.98
C ILE A 52 20.74 5.95 5.63
N LEU A 53 21.74 6.47 4.92
CA LEU A 53 22.23 5.85 3.69
C LEU A 53 23.38 4.89 4.04
N THR A 54 23.18 3.59 3.86
CA THR A 54 24.18 2.54 4.07
C THR A 54 24.72 2.00 2.75
N GLU A 55 25.78 1.19 2.77
CA GLU A 55 26.33 0.52 1.57
C GLU A 55 25.28 -0.34 0.84
N SER A 56 24.31 -0.87 1.59
CA SER A 56 23.18 -1.66 1.07
C SER A 56 21.98 -0.81 0.60
N GLY A 57 22.04 0.52 0.69
CA GLY A 57 20.99 1.44 0.24
C GLY A 57 20.38 2.29 1.36
N LEU A 58 19.19 2.82 1.12
CA LEU A 58 18.47 3.68 2.07
C LEU A 58 17.79 2.83 3.16
N LYS A 59 18.12 3.09 4.42
CA LYS A 59 17.43 2.54 5.58
C LYS A 59 16.60 3.63 6.24
N ILE A 60 15.28 3.43 6.31
CA ILE A 60 14.36 4.32 7.02
C ILE A 60 14.19 3.81 8.45
N THR A 61 14.25 4.71 9.42
CA THR A 61 13.96 4.43 10.82
C THR A 61 12.48 4.06 10.95
N PRO A 62 12.14 2.89 11.52
CA PRO A 62 10.76 2.54 11.78
C PRO A 62 10.11 3.58 12.69
N LEU A 63 8.85 3.92 12.41
CA LEU A 63 8.07 4.75 13.31
C LEU A 63 7.85 4.00 14.63
N ASP A 64 8.13 4.67 15.75
CA ASP A 64 7.72 4.18 17.05
C ASP A 64 6.19 4.14 17.13
N ALA A 65 5.66 3.07 17.72
CA ALA A 65 4.23 2.95 17.93
C ALA A 65 3.76 4.05 18.90
N ALA A 66 3.10 5.08 18.37
CA ALA A 66 2.54 6.19 19.16
C ALA A 66 1.23 5.82 19.87
N VAL A 67 0.99 4.53 20.13
CA VAL A 67 -0.25 4.04 20.76
C VAL A 67 -0.14 4.30 22.27
N PRO A 68 -1.03 5.11 22.88
CA PRO A 68 -1.00 5.32 24.33
C PRO A 68 -1.23 4.01 25.09
N ASP A 69 -0.56 3.83 26.23
CA ASP A 69 -0.67 2.59 27.03
C ASP A 69 -2.11 2.17 27.35
N ARG A 70 -2.99 3.16 27.59
CA ARG A 70 -4.43 2.91 27.82
C ARG A 70 -5.14 2.31 26.61
N ALA A 71 -4.76 2.73 25.40
CA ALA A 71 -5.31 2.18 24.16
C ALA A 71 -4.82 0.74 23.97
N GLN A 72 -3.54 0.47 24.24
CA GLN A 72 -3.02 -0.90 24.20
C GLN A 72 -3.74 -1.82 25.19
N ALA A 73 -3.96 -1.37 26.43
CA ALA A 73 -4.71 -2.13 27.43
C ALA A 73 -6.14 -2.45 26.98
N LEU A 74 -6.81 -1.52 26.28
CA LEU A 74 -8.14 -1.75 25.73
C LEU A 74 -8.12 -2.73 24.54
N ILE A 75 -7.11 -2.65 23.67
CA ILE A 75 -6.89 -3.61 22.57
C ILE A 75 -6.73 -5.01 23.15
N ASP A 76 -5.92 -5.17 24.19
CA ASP A 76 -5.65 -6.47 24.80
C ASP A 76 -6.92 -7.06 25.44
N GLN A 77 -7.67 -6.24 26.20
CA GLN A 77 -8.94 -6.66 26.81
C GLN A 77 -9.97 -7.05 25.73
N THR A 78 -10.12 -6.24 24.68
CA THR A 78 -11.07 -6.52 23.60
C THR A 78 -10.68 -7.78 22.83
N SER A 79 -9.38 -7.96 22.57
CA SER A 79 -8.86 -9.15 21.87
C SER A 79 -9.09 -10.44 22.65
N GLN A 80 -9.11 -10.39 23.99
CA GLN A 80 -9.44 -11.54 24.84
C GLN A 80 -10.92 -11.93 24.78
N LEU A 81 -11.81 -11.00 24.43
CA LEU A 81 -13.25 -11.26 24.27
C LEU A 81 -13.59 -11.88 22.91
N LEU A 82 -12.69 -11.76 21.92
CA LEU A 82 -12.90 -12.27 20.58
C LEU A 82 -12.42 -13.72 20.45
N PRO A 83 -13.16 -14.59 19.74
CA PRO A 83 -12.72 -15.94 19.49
C PRO A 83 -11.46 -15.94 18.60
N ARG A 84 -10.56 -16.89 18.84
CA ARG A 84 -9.43 -17.14 17.95
C ARG A 84 -9.91 -17.87 16.70
N ILE A 85 -10.12 -17.12 15.62
CA ILE A 85 -10.46 -17.65 14.30
C ILE A 85 -9.25 -17.55 13.37
N LYS A 86 -9.11 -18.52 12.45
CA LYS A 86 -8.12 -18.40 11.38
C LYS A 86 -8.61 -17.34 10.40
N ILE A 87 -7.79 -16.33 10.13
CA ILE A 87 -8.15 -15.23 9.23
C ILE A 87 -8.63 -15.73 7.85
N THR A 88 -8.05 -16.81 7.33
CA THR A 88 -8.46 -17.41 6.06
C THR A 88 -9.86 -18.02 6.11
N GLU A 89 -10.30 -18.57 7.23
CA GLU A 89 -11.68 -19.06 7.40
C GLU A 89 -12.65 -17.88 7.45
N LEU A 90 -12.31 -16.81 8.19
CA LEU A 90 -13.12 -15.59 8.22
C LEU A 90 -13.26 -14.95 6.83
N LEU A 91 -12.17 -14.94 6.04
CA LEU A 91 -12.21 -14.43 4.67
C LEU A 91 -13.10 -15.29 3.77
N MET A 92 -13.11 -16.62 3.95
CA MET A 92 -14.01 -17.52 3.23
C MET A 92 -15.47 -17.25 3.57
N ASP A 93 -15.81 -17.04 4.85
CA ASP A 93 -17.17 -16.70 5.26
C ASP A 93 -17.65 -15.38 4.63
N VAL A 94 -16.78 -14.36 4.64
CA VAL A 94 -17.06 -13.06 4.02
C VAL A 94 -17.19 -13.20 2.51
N ASP A 95 -16.37 -14.03 1.87
CA ASP A 95 -16.49 -14.34 0.45
C ASP A 95 -17.81 -15.03 0.14
N ASP A 96 -18.26 -16.00 0.95
CA ASP A 96 -19.55 -16.67 0.74
C ASP A 96 -20.74 -15.69 0.88
N TRP A 97 -20.62 -14.65 1.71
CA TRP A 97 -21.67 -13.61 1.84
C TRP A 97 -21.69 -12.61 0.68
N THR A 98 -20.50 -12.24 0.19
CA THR A 98 -20.34 -11.12 -0.74
C THR A 98 -20.12 -11.57 -2.19
N GLY A 99 -19.67 -12.81 -2.38
CA GLY A 99 -19.16 -13.40 -3.60
C GLY A 99 -17.92 -12.68 -4.15
N PHE A 100 -17.12 -12.03 -3.31
CA PHE A 100 -16.08 -11.10 -3.74
C PHE A 100 -15.05 -11.74 -4.69
N SER A 101 -14.71 -13.01 -4.49
CA SER A 101 -13.74 -13.76 -5.29
C SER A 101 -14.09 -13.82 -6.78
N ARG A 102 -15.38 -13.68 -7.16
CA ARG A 102 -15.83 -13.70 -8.55
C ARG A 102 -15.22 -12.62 -9.43
N HIS A 103 -14.71 -11.55 -8.81
CA HIS A 103 -14.07 -10.43 -9.51
C HIS A 103 -12.60 -10.69 -9.86
N PHE A 104 -11.98 -11.72 -9.28
CA PHE A 104 -10.61 -12.15 -9.57
C PHE A 104 -10.62 -13.23 -10.66
N THR A 105 -10.94 -12.79 -11.87
CA THR A 105 -11.06 -13.65 -13.04
C THR A 105 -9.73 -13.83 -13.75
N HIS A 106 -9.48 -15.04 -14.24
CA HIS A 106 -8.29 -15.37 -14.98
C HIS A 106 -8.12 -14.47 -16.21
N LEU A 107 -6.95 -13.86 -16.37
CA LEU A 107 -6.68 -12.79 -17.35
C LEU A 107 -6.97 -13.19 -18.80
N LYS A 108 -6.87 -14.48 -19.14
CA LYS A 108 -6.98 -14.95 -20.53
C LYS A 108 -8.42 -15.30 -20.94
N ASP A 109 -9.17 -15.96 -20.06
CA ASP A 109 -10.45 -16.59 -20.38
C ASP A 109 -11.59 -16.14 -19.46
N GLY A 110 -11.31 -15.27 -18.48
CA GLY A 110 -12.29 -14.73 -17.55
C GLY A 110 -12.79 -15.75 -16.52
N ALA A 111 -12.15 -16.92 -16.41
CA ALA A 111 -12.60 -17.97 -15.50
C ALA A 111 -12.34 -17.60 -14.03
N GLU A 112 -13.24 -17.94 -13.13
CA GLU A 112 -13.02 -17.75 -11.68
C GLU A 112 -11.89 -18.64 -11.17
N ALA A 113 -11.23 -18.20 -10.09
CA ALA A 113 -10.22 -18.99 -9.41
C ALA A 113 -10.82 -20.28 -8.84
N LYS A 114 -10.28 -21.43 -9.25
CA LYS A 114 -10.77 -22.75 -8.79
C LYS A 114 -10.53 -22.98 -7.30
N ASP A 115 -9.42 -22.45 -6.78
CA ASP A 115 -9.04 -22.57 -5.37
C ASP A 115 -9.21 -21.21 -4.69
N ARG A 116 -10.38 -21.00 -4.08
CA ARG A 116 -10.72 -19.75 -3.37
C ARG A 116 -9.83 -19.51 -2.15
N THR A 117 -9.45 -20.58 -1.45
CA THR A 117 -8.55 -20.48 -0.29
C THR A 117 -7.18 -19.97 -0.72
N LEU A 118 -6.65 -20.49 -1.83
CA LEU A 118 -5.38 -20.02 -2.40
C LEU A 118 -5.48 -18.55 -2.85
N LEU A 119 -6.61 -18.14 -3.44
CA LEU A 119 -6.89 -16.76 -3.85
C LEU A 119 -6.87 -15.80 -2.67
N LEU A 120 -7.67 -16.10 -1.65
CA LEU A 120 -7.75 -15.26 -0.45
C LEU A 120 -6.43 -15.22 0.31
N SER A 121 -5.63 -16.30 0.27
CA SER A 121 -4.29 -16.31 0.86
C SER A 121 -3.31 -15.40 0.10
N ALA A 122 -3.37 -15.37 -1.24
CA ALA A 122 -2.57 -14.44 -2.04
C ALA A 122 -2.98 -12.98 -1.77
N ILE A 123 -4.28 -12.68 -1.82
CA ILE A 123 -4.82 -11.35 -1.52
C ILE A 123 -4.43 -10.91 -0.11
N LEU A 124 -4.57 -11.78 0.89
CA LEU A 124 -4.20 -11.48 2.26
C LEU A 124 -2.71 -11.16 2.36
N GLY A 125 -1.84 -11.94 1.71
CA GLY A 125 -0.39 -11.73 1.73
C GLY A 125 0.02 -10.35 1.23
N ASP A 126 -0.64 -9.87 0.19
CA ASP A 126 -0.45 -8.52 -0.34
C ASP A 126 -1.07 -7.46 0.57
N ALA A 127 -2.30 -7.70 1.07
CA ALA A 127 -3.06 -6.74 1.88
C ALA A 127 -2.39 -6.39 3.22
N ILE A 128 -1.67 -7.34 3.85
CA ILE A 128 -0.97 -7.11 5.12
C ILE A 128 0.54 -6.87 4.95
N ASN A 129 1.01 -6.63 3.72
CA ASN A 129 2.43 -6.44 3.40
C ASN A 129 3.34 -7.60 3.89
N LEU A 130 2.79 -8.81 4.02
CA LEU A 130 3.56 -9.99 4.41
C LEU A 130 4.34 -10.55 3.20
N GLY A 131 3.74 -10.44 2.01
CA GLY A 131 4.26 -10.97 0.76
C GLY A 131 4.10 -12.49 0.65
N LEU A 132 4.17 -12.99 -0.59
CA LEU A 132 3.85 -14.38 -0.90
C LEU A 132 4.83 -15.40 -0.30
N THR A 133 6.11 -15.04 -0.16
CA THR A 133 7.13 -15.95 0.40
C THR A 133 6.82 -16.29 1.85
N LYS A 134 6.67 -15.26 2.69
CA LYS A 134 6.34 -15.45 4.11
C LYS A 134 4.93 -16.03 4.29
N MET A 135 3.99 -15.71 3.41
CA MET A 135 2.67 -16.33 3.40
C MET A 135 2.75 -17.84 3.18
N ALA A 136 3.56 -18.29 2.22
CA ALA A 136 3.78 -19.71 1.96
C ALA A 136 4.45 -20.42 3.14
N GLU A 137 5.44 -19.80 3.78
CA GLU A 137 6.11 -20.32 4.98
C GLU A 137 5.17 -20.46 6.18
N SER A 138 4.19 -19.56 6.29
CA SER A 138 3.26 -19.50 7.43
C SER A 138 2.00 -20.36 7.25
N SER A 139 1.78 -20.91 6.05
CA SER A 139 0.52 -21.56 5.68
C SER A 139 0.74 -23.00 5.21
N PRO A 140 0.28 -24.00 5.97
CA PRO A 140 0.44 -25.41 5.59
C PRO A 140 -0.14 -25.72 4.21
N GLY A 141 0.65 -26.35 3.33
CA GLY A 141 0.21 -26.79 2.00
C GLY A 141 0.23 -25.73 0.90
N LEU A 142 0.55 -24.47 1.24
CA LEU A 142 0.79 -23.41 0.27
C LEU A 142 2.26 -23.40 -0.18
N THR A 143 2.50 -23.01 -1.42
CA THR A 143 3.84 -22.77 -1.94
C THR A 143 3.89 -21.42 -2.62
N TYR A 144 5.05 -20.77 -2.59
CA TYR A 144 5.26 -19.52 -3.30
C TYR A 144 4.85 -19.62 -4.78
N ALA A 145 5.20 -20.72 -5.45
CA ALA A 145 4.87 -20.94 -6.86
C ALA A 145 3.36 -20.93 -7.11
N LYS A 146 2.55 -21.55 -6.24
CA LYS A 146 1.08 -21.55 -6.36
C LYS A 146 0.51 -20.15 -6.15
N LEU A 147 0.98 -19.44 -5.13
CA LEU A 147 0.52 -18.09 -4.81
C LEU A 147 0.91 -17.09 -5.90
N SER A 148 2.16 -17.15 -6.38
CA SER A 148 2.68 -16.24 -7.41
C SER A 148 2.02 -16.48 -8.76
N TRP A 149 1.70 -17.74 -9.10
CA TRP A 149 0.88 -18.01 -10.27
C TRP A 149 -0.48 -17.35 -10.14
N LEU A 150 -1.15 -17.53 -9.02
CA LEU A 150 -2.49 -16.97 -8.85
C LEU A 150 -2.49 -15.44 -8.90
N GLN A 151 -1.55 -14.78 -8.20
CA GLN A 151 -1.37 -13.33 -8.24
C GLN A 151 -1.10 -12.79 -9.65
N ALA A 152 -0.38 -13.55 -10.48
CA ALA A 152 -0.04 -13.12 -11.84
C ALA A 152 -1.20 -13.26 -12.83
N TRP A 153 -2.14 -14.16 -12.57
CA TRP A 153 -3.15 -14.57 -13.55
C TRP A 153 -4.59 -14.25 -13.14
N HIS A 154 -4.89 -13.97 -11.86
CA HIS A 154 -6.21 -13.65 -11.32
C HIS A 154 -6.19 -12.35 -10.53
#